data_AF-A0A6V7LE50-F1
#
_entry.id   AF-A0A6V7LE50-F1
#
_cell.length_a   1.000
_cell.length_b   1.000
_cell.length_c   1.000
_cell.angle_alpha   90.00
_cell.angle_beta   90.00
_cell.angle_gamma   90.00
#
_symmetry.space_group_name_H-M   'P 1'
#
loop_
_entity.id
_entity.type
_entity.pdbx_description
1 polymer ?
#
loop_
_entity_poly.entity_id
_entity_poly.type
_entity_poly.pdbx_seq_one_letter_code
_entity_poly.pdbx_strand_id
1 'polypeptide(L)' 'KAEEDRVGPIKSMIEELGGWPLLMTDEEWEAKNLTWQQVHARVYKKFFTGSLFDIGNEIDLKNSSYSKLT' A
#
# COMPACT_ATOMS: atom_id res chain seq x y z
N LYS A 1 -26.04 3.87 14.79
CA LYS A 1 -25.90 4.89 13.72
C LYS A 1 -24.55 5.60 13.75
N ALA A 2 -24.10 6.18 14.89
CA ALA A 2 -22.78 6.84 14.96
C ALA A 2 -21.55 5.91 14.93
N GLU A 3 -21.69 4.62 15.26
CA GLU A 3 -20.57 3.65 15.25
C GLU A 3 -20.22 3.12 13.85
N GLU A 4 -21.21 2.95 12.96
CA GLU A 4 -20.98 2.50 11.58
C GLU A 4 -20.22 3.55 10.76
N ASP A 5 -20.45 4.84 11.04
CA ASP A 5 -19.77 5.95 10.36
C ASP A 5 -18.30 6.13 10.75
N ARG A 6 -17.83 5.54 11.86
CA ARG A 6 -16.44 5.71 12.33
C ARG A 6 -15.42 4.90 11.51
N VAL A 7 -15.82 3.74 11.02
CA VAL A 7 -14.93 2.82 10.30
C VAL A 7 -15.05 2.96 8.78
N GLY A 8 -16.05 3.68 8.28
CA GLY A 8 -16.26 3.93 6.85
C GLY A 8 -15.00 4.37 6.11
N PRO A 9 -14.27 5.39 6.61
CA PRO A 9 -13.04 5.84 5.97
C PRO A 9 -11.96 4.76 5.85
N ILE A 10 -11.78 3.94 6.90
CA ILE A 10 -10.79 2.86 6.91
C ILE A 10 -11.22 1.73 5.97
N LYS A 11 -12.51 1.39 5.92
CA LYS A 11 -13.04 0.38 4.99
C LYS A 11 -12.82 0.80 3.54
N SER A 12 -13.20 2.03 3.18
CA SER A 12 -12.98 2.55 1.83
C SER A 12 -11.48 2.57 1.46
N MET A 13 -10.63 2.94 2.41
CA MET A 13 -9.18 2.91 2.22
C MET A 13 -8.65 1.50 1.97
N ILE A 14 -9.10 0.50 2.73
CA ILE A 14 -8.71 -0.91 2.53
C ILE A 14 -9.18 -1.40 1.16
N GLU A 15 -10.41 -1.08 0.76
CA GLU A 15 -10.95 -1.45 -0.55
C GLU A 15 -10.13 -0.83 -1.70
N GLU A 16 -9.73 0.45 -1.59
CA GLU A 16 -8.86 1.12 -2.56
C GLU A 16 -7.48 0.44 -2.72
N LEU A 17 -6.95 -0.16 -1.65
CA LEU A 17 -5.67 -0.86 -1.68
C LEU A 17 -5.79 -2.28 -2.28
N GLY A 18 -7.00 -2.82 -2.38
CA GLY A 18 -7.27 -4.15 -2.93
C GLY A 18 -8.05 -5.08 -2.00
N GLY A 19 -8.43 -4.61 -0.80
CA GLY A 19 -9.09 -5.41 0.22
C GLY A 19 -8.12 -5.92 1.29
N TRP A 20 -8.64 -6.72 2.21
CA TRP A 20 -7.86 -7.32 3.30
C TRP A 20 -8.34 -8.75 3.53
N PRO A 21 -7.47 -9.79 3.46
CA PRO A 21 -7.89 -11.19 3.51
C PRO A 21 -8.72 -11.55 4.75
N LEU A 22 -8.36 -11.00 5.92
CA LEU A 22 -9.11 -11.20 7.18
C LEU A 22 -10.56 -10.65 7.16
N LEU A 23 -10.91 -9.81 6.19
CA LEU A 23 -12.24 -9.21 6.07
C LEU A 23 -13.04 -9.77 4.88
N MET A 24 -12.47 -10.73 4.15
CA MET A 24 -13.03 -11.28 2.91
C MET A 24 -13.08 -12.80 2.99
N THR A 25 -13.90 -13.42 2.17
CA THR A 25 -13.79 -14.87 1.96
C THR A 25 -12.57 -15.19 1.10
N ASP A 26 -12.10 -16.45 1.15
CA ASP A 26 -11.00 -16.91 0.30
C ASP A 26 -11.33 -16.71 -1.18
N GLU A 27 -12.57 -17.00 -1.59
CA GLU A 27 -13.03 -16.81 -2.98
C GLU A 27 -13.01 -15.33 -3.40
N GLU A 28 -13.47 -14.43 -2.54
CA GLU A 28 -13.46 -12.99 -2.79
C GLU A 28 -12.04 -12.44 -2.89
N TRP A 29 -11.13 -12.92 -2.04
CA TRP A 29 -9.72 -12.53 -2.05
C TRP A 29 -9.01 -13.03 -3.30
N GLU A 30 -9.14 -14.32 -3.62
CA GLU A 30 -8.53 -14.93 -4.81
C GLU A 30 -9.06 -14.29 -6.11
N ALA A 31 -10.35 -13.95 -6.17
CA ALA A 31 -10.94 -13.25 -7.32
C ALA A 31 -10.32 -11.87 -7.58
N LYS A 32 -9.69 -11.22 -6.59
CA LYS A 32 -8.97 -9.96 -6.81
C LYS A 32 -7.72 -10.14 -7.67
N ASN A 33 -7.15 -11.35 -7.71
CA ASN A 33 -5.96 -11.72 -8.48
C ASN A 33 -4.82 -10.69 -8.35
N LEU A 34 -4.55 -10.28 -7.10
CA LEU A 34 -3.58 -9.24 -6.80
C LEU A 34 -2.19 -9.83 -6.64
N THR A 35 -1.20 -9.18 -7.26
CA THR A 35 0.20 -9.46 -6.95
C THR A 35 0.68 -8.58 -5.80
N TRP A 36 1.68 -9.06 -5.06
CA TRP A 36 2.27 -8.27 -3.97
C TRP A 36 2.82 -6.93 -4.48
N GLN A 37 3.35 -6.88 -5.72
CA GLN A 37 3.88 -5.65 -6.33
C GLN A 37 2.78 -4.61 -6.51
N GLN A 38 1.58 -5.02 -6.93
CA GLN A 38 0.45 -4.11 -7.12
C GLN A 38 -0.01 -3.53 -5.79
N VAL A 39 -0.14 -4.37 -4.77
CA VAL A 39 -0.53 -3.92 -3.42
C VAL A 39 0.53 -2.97 -2.85
N HIS A 40 1.80 -3.35 -2.93
CA HIS A 40 2.92 -2.53 -2.48
C HIS A 40 2.95 -1.16 -3.17
N ALA A 41 2.84 -1.12 -4.50
CA ALA A 41 2.83 0.12 -5.26
C ALA A 41 1.62 1.02 -4.92
N ARG A 42 0.45 0.44 -4.66
CA ARG A 42 -0.75 1.20 -4.21
C ARG A 42 -0.53 1.82 -2.83
N VAL A 43 -0.03 1.04 -1.88
CA VAL A 43 0.28 1.51 -0.52
C VAL A 43 1.31 2.63 -0.58
N TYR A 44 2.42 2.41 -1.28
CA TYR A 44 3.48 3.40 -1.43
C TYR A 44 2.98 4.68 -2.10
N LYS A 45 2.18 4.59 -3.18
CA LYS A 45 1.59 5.77 -3.84
C LYS A 45 0.64 6.55 -2.93
N LYS A 46 -0.12 5.86 -2.07
CA LYS A 46 -1.14 6.48 -1.20
C LYS A 46 -0.53 7.16 0.02
N PHE A 47 0.44 6.52 0.66
CA PHE A 47 0.98 6.96 1.97
C PHE A 47 2.44 7.40 1.93
N PHE A 48 3.12 7.23 0.78
CA PHE A 48 4.54 7.50 0.64
C PHE A 48 5.42 6.70 1.60
N THR A 49 4.93 5.51 1.99
CA THR A 49 5.60 4.58 2.89
C THR A 49 5.56 3.19 2.28
N GLY A 50 6.67 2.47 2.38
CA GLY A 50 6.76 1.07 2.00
C GLY A 50 6.01 0.16 2.96
N SER A 51 5.27 -0.80 2.42
CA SER A 51 4.69 -1.89 3.20
C SER A 51 5.65 -3.08 3.40
N LEU A 52 6.56 -3.29 2.45
CA LEU A 52 7.50 -4.42 2.43
C LEU A 52 8.94 -3.94 2.40
N PHE A 53 9.23 -2.96 1.55
CA PHE A 53 10.49 -2.23 1.49
C PHE A 53 10.19 -0.77 1.19
N ASP A 54 11.06 0.13 1.63
CA ASP A 54 10.99 1.52 1.22
C ASP A 54 11.76 1.71 -0.09
N ILE A 55 11.25 2.61 -0.92
CA ILE A 55 11.99 3.14 -2.05
C ILE A 55 12.32 4.58 -1.69
N GLY A 56 13.60 4.92 -1.66
CA GLY A 56 14.07 6.26 -1.36
C GLY A 56 14.82 6.87 -2.53
N ASN A 57 14.93 8.19 -2.54
CA ASN A 57 15.95 8.86 -3.34
C ASN A 57 16.93 9.51 -2.37
N GLU A 58 18.16 9.02 -2.35
CA GLU A 58 19.21 9.53 -1.48
C GLU A 58 20.35 10.13 -2.30
N ILE A 59 21.06 11.08 -1.71
CA ILE A 59 22.31 11.60 -2.31
C ILE A 59 23.32 10.45 -2.36
N ASP A 60 23.95 10.25 -3.52
CA ASP A 60 25.04 9.28 -3.60
C ASP A 60 26.24 9.81 -2.80
N LEU A 61 26.51 9.20 -1.66
CA LEU A 61 27.63 9.57 -0.79
C LEU A 61 29.00 9.42 -1.47
N LYS A 62 29.09 8.62 -2.56
CA LYS A 62 30.31 8.49 -3.37
C LYS A 62 30.40 9.55 -4.47
N ASN A 63 29.27 10.16 -4.84
CA ASN A 63 29.18 11.22 -5.84
C ASN A 63 27.99 12.14 -5.55
N SER A 64 28.21 13.12 -4.67
CA SER A 64 27.14 13.96 -4.11
C SER A 64 26.43 14.86 -5.12
N SER A 65 26.92 14.91 -6.37
CA SER A 65 26.27 15.62 -7.48
C SER A 65 25.07 14.85 -8.06
N TYR A 66 24.87 13.59 -7.67
CA TYR A 66 23.79 12.74 -8.14
C TYR A 66 23.00 12.13 -6.98
N SER A 67 21.73 11.84 -7.24
CA SER A 67 20.91 11.02 -6.35
C SER A 67 20.77 9.61 -6.91
N LYS A 68 20.56 8.63 -6.02
CA LYS A 68 20.35 7.23 -6.36
C LYS A 68 19.10 6.71 -5.67
N LEU A 69 18.46 5.74 -6.31
CA LEU A 69 17.43 4.93 -5.67
C LEU A 69 18.06 4.05 -4.60
N THR A 70 17.40 3.97 -3.46
CA THR A 70 17.75 3.12 -2.32
C THR A 70 16.58 2.26 -1.93
#